data_AF-A0A955V0D3-F1
#
_entry.id   AF-A0A955V0D3-F1
#
_cell.length_a   1.000
_cell.length_b   1.000
_cell.length_c   1.000
_cell.angle_alpha   90.00
_cell.angle_beta   90.00
_cell.angle_gamma   90.00
#
_symmetry.space_group_name_H-M   'P 1'
#
loop_
_entity.id
_entity.type
_entity.pdbx_description
1 polymer ?
#
loop_
_entity_poly.entity_id
_entity_poly.type
_entity_poly.pdbx_seq_one_letter_code
_entity_poly.pdbx_strand_id
1 'polypeptide(L)'
;GAARDARGVARRFAPRCAAAGVAALALFALVRGLDGYGNMGLHRDDGSLAQWLHVSKYPPALAYAALELGLMAVALGGFLALEARLRPGAAFASPRNPLRVYGETALFFYMLHFVGLMVVAVALTGNVGQRGLGSAYAATAAALVALYPLCTAWRRYKRAHPRGFAQYV
;
A
#
# COMPACT_ATOMS: atom_id res chain seq x y z
N GLY A 1 27.39 -13.39 1.04
CA GLY A 1 27.69 -11.95 1.13
C GLY A 1 26.42 -11.22 1.46
N ALA A 2 26.02 -10.19 0.71
CA ALA A 2 24.93 -9.28 1.08
C ALA A 2 23.51 -9.87 1.24
N ALA A 3 23.11 -10.83 0.40
CA ALA A 3 21.74 -11.36 0.43
C ALA A 3 21.42 -12.21 1.68
N ARG A 4 22.44 -12.82 2.30
CA ARG A 4 22.28 -13.54 3.57
C ARG A 4 22.16 -12.55 4.73
N ASP A 5 22.92 -11.46 4.69
CA ASP A 5 22.89 -10.41 5.71
C ASP A 5 21.54 -9.66 5.69
N ALA A 6 21.04 -9.32 4.50
CA ALA A 6 19.72 -8.70 4.34
C ALA A 6 18.58 -9.57 4.91
N ARG A 7 18.62 -10.88 4.68
CA ARG A 7 17.64 -11.82 5.27
C ARG A 7 17.78 -11.93 6.78
N GLY A 8 19.00 -11.84 7.30
CA GLY A 8 19.27 -11.81 8.74
C GLY A 8 18.69 -10.57 9.41
N VAL A 9 18.86 -9.41 8.77
CA VAL A 9 18.23 -8.13 9.19
C VAL A 9 16.71 -8.27 9.15
N ALA A 10 16.13 -8.69 8.02
CA ALA A 10 14.68 -8.87 7.88
C ALA A 10 14.07 -9.75 8.98
N ARG A 11 14.72 -10.88 9.31
CA ARG A 11 14.30 -11.78 10.40
C ARG A 11 14.27 -11.11 11.76
N ARG A 12 15.23 -10.22 12.05
CA ARG A 12 15.32 -9.51 13.33
C ARG A 12 14.29 -8.40 13.43
N PHE A 13 14.01 -7.69 12.34
CA PHE A 13 13.10 -6.53 12.36
C PHE A 13 11.63 -6.89 12.17
N ALA A 14 11.31 -7.95 11.42
CA ALA A 14 9.94 -8.40 11.18
C ALA A 14 9.05 -8.48 12.44
N PRO A 15 9.46 -9.18 13.53
CA PRO A 15 8.62 -9.26 14.73
C PRO A 15 8.46 -7.91 15.44
N ARG A 16 9.46 -7.02 15.36
CA ARG A 16 9.38 -5.68 15.99
C ARG A 16 8.40 -4.78 15.26
N CYS A 17 8.46 -4.77 13.92
CA CYS A 17 7.50 -4.04 13.09
C CYS A 17 6.08 -4.57 13.32
N ALA A 18 5.90 -5.90 13.32
CA ALA A 18 4.60 -6.50 13.59
C ALA A 18 4.08 -6.17 14.99
N ALA A 19 4.92 -6.24 16.03
CA ALA A 19 4.54 -5.91 17.39
C ALA A 19 4.15 -4.43 17.54
N ALA A 20 4.94 -3.52 16.97
CA ALA A 20 4.62 -2.08 16.96
C ALA A 20 3.31 -1.82 16.20
N GLY A 21 3.09 -2.51 15.07
CA GLY A 21 1.87 -2.40 14.30
C GLY A 21 0.64 -2.91 15.05
N VAL A 22 0.74 -4.08 15.70
CA VAL A 22 -0.34 -4.63 16.55
C VAL A 22 -0.63 -3.71 17.73
N ALA A 23 0.40 -3.13 18.37
CA ALA A 23 0.21 -2.16 19.45
C ALA A 23 -0.52 -0.90 18.97
N ALA A 24 -0.17 -0.38 17.79
CA ALA A 24 -0.85 0.75 17.17
C ALA A 24 -2.30 0.40 16.78
N LEU A 25 -2.57 -0.80 16.26
CA LEU A 25 -3.94 -1.25 15.97
C LEU A 25 -4.77 -1.45 17.24
N ALA A 26 -4.16 -1.91 18.32
CA ALA A 26 -4.82 -1.98 19.63
C ALA A 26 -5.13 -0.58 20.18
N LEU A 27 -4.21 0.38 20.02
CA LEU A 27 -4.46 1.78 20.34
C LEU A 27 -5.59 2.37 19.50
N PHE A 28 -5.64 2.08 18.20
CA PHE A 28 -6.77 2.44 17.33
C PHE A 28 -8.07 1.85 17.88
N ALA A 29 -8.09 0.56 18.19
CA ALA A 29 -9.28 -0.11 18.69
C ALA A 29 -9.77 0.49 20.01
N LEU A 30 -8.85 0.86 20.90
CA LEU A 30 -9.15 1.53 22.16
C LEU A 30 -9.71 2.94 21.93
N VAL A 31 -9.04 3.79 21.15
CA VAL A 31 -9.46 5.17 20.88
C VAL A 31 -10.81 5.20 20.14
N ARG A 32 -11.01 4.29 19.18
CA ARG A 32 -12.26 4.17 18.42
C ARG A 32 -13.39 3.50 19.23
N GLY A 33 -13.04 2.67 20.21
CA GLY A 33 -13.98 2.03 21.12
C GLY A 33 -14.48 2.96 22.22
N LEU A 34 -13.60 3.79 22.78
CA LEU A 34 -13.96 4.84 23.75
C LEU A 34 -14.73 6.00 23.11
N ASP A 35 -14.57 6.18 21.79
CA ASP A 35 -15.29 7.15 20.96
C ASP A 35 -15.32 8.58 21.56
N GLY A 36 -14.17 9.03 22.05
CA GLY A 36 -14.01 10.35 22.64
C GLY A 36 -12.80 11.09 22.07
N TYR A 37 -11.90 11.54 22.95
CA TYR A 37 -10.66 12.20 22.56
C TYR A 37 -9.86 11.36 21.56
N GLY A 38 -9.34 12.00 20.51
CA GLY A 38 -8.57 11.34 19.46
C GLY A 38 -9.34 10.96 18.20
N ASN A 39 -10.67 11.14 18.16
CA ASN A 39 -11.52 10.98 16.97
C ASN A 39 -11.75 12.30 16.21
N MET A 40 -11.23 13.44 16.72
CA MET A 40 -11.35 14.78 16.12
C MET A 40 -12.80 15.17 15.75
N GLY A 41 -13.74 14.88 16.64
CA GLY A 41 -15.16 15.20 16.45
C GLY A 41 -15.93 14.18 15.59
N LEU A 42 -15.25 13.20 15.00
CA LEU A 42 -15.87 12.15 14.19
C LEU A 42 -16.27 10.94 15.05
N HIS A 43 -17.37 11.11 15.78
CA HIS A 43 -17.95 10.10 16.65
C HIS A 43 -18.67 9.01 15.86
N ARG A 44 -19.03 7.91 16.51
CA ARG A 44 -19.73 6.79 15.90
C ARG A 44 -21.22 6.92 16.07
N ASP A 45 -21.93 6.81 14.96
CA ASP A 45 -23.38 6.69 14.99
C ASP A 45 -23.81 5.26 15.39
N ASP A 46 -23.01 4.24 15.03
CA ASP A 46 -23.36 2.84 15.26
C ASP A 46 -22.16 1.88 15.48
N GLY A 47 -22.50 0.59 15.58
CA GLY A 47 -21.57 -0.53 15.71
C GLY A 47 -20.97 -1.05 14.41
N SER A 48 -21.34 -0.49 13.25
CA SER A 48 -21.01 -1.04 11.94
C SER A 48 -19.52 -0.95 11.65
N LEU A 49 -19.01 -1.88 10.83
CA LEU A 49 -17.62 -1.85 10.37
C LEU A 49 -17.32 -0.55 9.61
N ALA A 50 -18.31 -0.02 8.87
CA ALA A 50 -18.17 1.24 8.17
C ALA A 50 -17.89 2.39 9.14
N GLN A 51 -18.64 2.50 10.24
CA GLN A 51 -18.42 3.55 11.25
C GLN A 51 -17.12 3.36 12.03
N TRP A 52 -16.70 2.11 12.29
CA TRP A 52 -15.39 1.82 12.89
C TRP A 52 -14.24 2.32 12.01
N LEU A 53 -14.32 2.08 10.70
CA LEU A 53 -13.30 2.47 9.73
C LEU A 53 -13.46 3.92 9.24
N HIS A 54 -14.53 4.59 9.63
CA HIS A 54 -14.75 6.01 9.34
C HIS A 54 -13.92 6.85 10.31
N VAL A 55 -12.71 7.24 9.86
CA VAL A 55 -11.74 8.01 10.62
C VAL A 55 -11.28 9.25 9.84
N SER A 56 -11.02 10.34 10.55
CA SER A 56 -10.64 11.60 9.91
C SER A 56 -9.14 11.70 9.67
N LYS A 57 -8.77 11.86 8.40
CA LYS A 57 -7.41 12.28 8.00
C LYS A 57 -7.18 13.77 8.25
N TYR A 58 -8.21 14.59 8.06
CA TYR A 58 -8.16 16.05 8.16
C TYR A 58 -9.43 16.56 8.84
N PRO A 59 -9.36 17.12 10.06
CA PRO A 59 -8.17 17.29 10.92
C PRO A 59 -7.56 15.94 11.38
N PRO A 60 -6.24 15.89 11.64
CA PRO A 60 -5.53 14.63 11.89
C PRO A 60 -5.97 13.97 13.21
N ALA A 61 -6.67 12.84 13.11
CA ALA A 61 -7.10 12.07 14.28
C ALA A 61 -6.03 11.09 14.78
N LEU A 62 -5.95 10.89 16.10
CA LEU A 62 -5.11 9.84 16.69
C LEU A 62 -5.56 8.46 16.21
N ALA A 63 -6.88 8.24 16.11
CA ALA A 63 -7.45 7.01 15.56
C ALA A 63 -6.97 6.75 14.12
N TYR A 64 -6.93 7.80 13.28
CA TYR A 64 -6.44 7.71 11.91
C TYR A 64 -4.95 7.34 11.86
N ALA A 65 -4.11 8.05 12.61
CA ALA A 65 -2.66 7.79 12.64
C ALA A 65 -2.34 6.39 13.17
N ALA A 66 -3.01 5.95 14.24
CA ALA A 66 -2.83 4.64 14.84
C ALA A 66 -3.25 3.50 13.88
N LEU A 67 -4.36 3.66 13.17
CA LEU A 67 -4.83 2.70 12.17
C LEU A 67 -3.85 2.58 11.01
N GLU A 68 -3.50 3.70 10.37
CA GLU A 68 -2.66 3.71 9.16
C GLU A 68 -1.25 3.22 9.47
N LEU A 69 -0.60 3.76 10.51
CA LEU A 69 0.74 3.32 10.90
C LEU A 69 0.74 1.86 11.39
N GLY A 70 -0.33 1.45 12.08
CA GLY A 70 -0.53 0.06 12.51
C GLY A 70 -0.57 -0.91 11.34
N LEU A 71 -1.43 -0.65 10.36
CA LEU A 71 -1.54 -1.44 9.13
C LEU A 71 -0.22 -1.47 8.35
N MET A 72 0.43 -0.32 8.18
CA MET A 72 1.72 -0.24 7.48
C MET A 72 2.81 -1.06 8.18
N ALA A 73 2.91 -0.99 9.51
CA ALA A 73 3.92 -1.71 10.28
C ALA A 73 3.68 -3.23 10.30
N VAL A 74 2.41 -3.66 10.40
CA VAL A 74 2.05 -5.09 10.27
C VAL A 74 2.35 -5.59 8.86
N ALA A 75 1.97 -4.86 7.82
CA ALA A 75 2.23 -5.22 6.44
C ALA A 75 3.74 -5.33 6.17
N LEU A 76 4.52 -4.35 6.63
CA LEU A 76 5.98 -4.37 6.54
C LEU A 76 6.58 -5.59 7.26
N GLY A 77 6.15 -5.85 8.51
CA GLY A 77 6.58 -7.01 9.27
C GLY A 77 6.27 -8.34 8.55
N GLY A 78 5.07 -8.43 7.95
CA GLY A 78 4.65 -9.56 7.13
C GLY A 78 5.51 -9.76 5.89
N PHE A 79 5.81 -8.70 5.14
CA PHE A 79 6.67 -8.78 3.96
C PHE A 79 8.11 -9.16 4.32
N LEU A 80 8.67 -8.61 5.39
CA LEU A 80 10.00 -8.99 5.89
C LEU A 80 10.05 -10.46 6.34
N ALA A 81 9.00 -10.93 7.03
CA ALA A 81 8.88 -12.33 7.44
C ALA A 81 8.75 -13.27 6.24
N LEU A 82 8.00 -12.86 5.21
CA LEU A 82 7.86 -13.59 3.96
C LEU A 82 9.21 -13.67 3.24
N GLU A 83 9.90 -12.54 3.05
CA GLU A 83 11.20 -12.48 2.41
C GLU A 83 12.24 -13.38 3.09
N ALA A 84 12.24 -13.39 4.43
CA ALA A 84 13.09 -14.26 5.22
C ALA A 84 12.87 -15.77 4.99
N ARG A 85 11.66 -16.18 4.55
CA ARG A 85 11.25 -17.57 4.30
C ARG A 85 11.35 -17.95 2.82
N LEU A 86 11.43 -16.99 1.90
CA LEU A 86 11.47 -17.28 0.46
C LEU A 86 12.76 -18.03 0.05
N ARG A 87 12.56 -19.15 -0.64
CA ARG A 87 13.64 -19.90 -1.28
C ARG A 87 14.14 -19.13 -2.52
N PRO A 88 15.45 -19.20 -2.85
CA PRO A 88 15.95 -18.71 -4.13
C PRO A 88 15.14 -19.35 -5.28
N GLY A 89 14.60 -18.54 -6.20
CA GLY A 89 13.79 -19.02 -7.33
C GLY A 89 12.28 -19.12 -7.10
N ALA A 90 11.77 -18.78 -5.91
CA ALA A 90 10.32 -18.71 -5.69
C ALA A 90 9.64 -17.67 -6.62
N ALA A 91 8.42 -17.95 -7.08
CA ALA A 91 7.66 -17.05 -7.96
C ALA A 91 7.53 -15.62 -7.38
N PHE A 92 7.36 -15.50 -6.06
CA PHE A 92 7.30 -14.21 -5.36
C PHE A 92 8.62 -13.43 -5.42
N ALA A 93 9.76 -14.11 -5.55
CA ALA A 93 11.07 -13.48 -5.72
C ALA A 93 11.38 -13.14 -7.19
N SER A 94 10.51 -13.53 -8.13
CA SER A 94 10.70 -13.29 -9.56
C SER A 94 10.79 -11.80 -9.88
N PRO A 95 11.65 -11.38 -10.81
CA PRO A 95 11.67 -10.01 -11.34
C PRO A 95 10.34 -9.58 -11.98
N ARG A 96 9.49 -10.54 -12.35
CA ARG A 96 8.16 -10.31 -12.94
C ARG A 96 7.04 -10.24 -11.91
N ASN A 97 7.33 -10.33 -10.61
CA ASN A 97 6.31 -10.16 -9.59
C ASN A 97 5.75 -8.71 -9.66
N PRO A 98 4.44 -8.52 -9.91
CA PRO A 98 3.85 -7.19 -10.00
C PRO A 98 4.03 -6.36 -8.74
N LEU A 99 3.96 -6.97 -7.54
CA LEU A 99 4.21 -6.26 -6.29
C LEU A 99 5.62 -5.64 -6.25
N ARG A 100 6.60 -6.35 -6.79
CA ARG A 100 7.98 -5.87 -6.87
C ARG A 100 8.15 -4.81 -7.96
N VAL A 101 7.48 -4.96 -9.10
CA VAL A 101 7.50 -3.96 -10.17
C VAL A 101 6.93 -2.64 -9.68
N TYR A 102 5.70 -2.64 -9.14
CA TYR A 102 5.07 -1.43 -8.65
C TYR A 102 5.80 -0.84 -7.45
N GLY A 103 6.33 -1.67 -6.54
CA GLY A 103 7.13 -1.20 -5.40
C GLY A 103 8.43 -0.50 -5.82
N GLU A 104 9.16 -1.05 -6.80
CA GLU A 104 10.40 -0.44 -7.32
C GLU A 104 10.13 0.85 -8.12
N THR A 105 8.90 1.07 -8.59
CA THR A 105 8.50 2.26 -9.36
C THR A 105 7.32 3.00 -8.73
N ALA A 106 7.24 3.02 -7.40
CA ALA A 106 6.06 3.49 -6.67
C ALA A 106 5.69 4.95 -6.97
N LEU A 107 6.68 5.84 -7.06
CA LEU A 107 6.45 7.26 -7.35
C LEU A 107 5.98 7.47 -8.80
N PHE A 108 6.61 6.79 -9.76
CA PHE A 108 6.15 6.81 -11.16
C PHE A 108 4.71 6.30 -11.29
N PHE A 109 4.40 5.17 -10.66
CA PHE A 109 3.02 4.67 -10.60
C PHE A 109 2.08 5.70 -9.97
N TYR A 110 2.47 6.33 -8.86
CA TYR A 110 1.68 7.36 -8.21
C TYR A 110 1.44 8.60 -9.10
N MET A 111 2.36 8.99 -9.96
CA MET A 111 2.08 10.08 -10.91
C MET A 111 1.12 9.66 -12.02
N LEU A 112 1.27 8.44 -12.55
CA LEU A 112 0.45 7.96 -13.66
C LEU A 112 -0.94 7.47 -13.25
N HIS A 113 -1.11 6.98 -12.02
CA HIS A 113 -2.35 6.29 -11.63
C HIS A 113 -3.57 7.17 -11.77
N PHE A 114 -3.47 8.47 -11.46
CA PHE A 114 -4.62 9.38 -11.50
C PHE A 114 -5.15 9.52 -12.94
N VAL A 115 -4.26 9.85 -13.88
CA VAL A 115 -4.60 10.00 -15.29
C VAL A 115 -4.98 8.64 -15.90
N GLY A 116 -4.23 7.59 -15.58
CA GLY A 116 -4.47 6.24 -16.09
C GLY A 116 -5.82 5.68 -15.65
N LEU A 117 -6.19 5.85 -14.39
CA LEU A 117 -7.47 5.40 -13.86
C LEU A 117 -8.62 6.20 -14.47
N MET A 118 -8.46 7.51 -14.67
CA MET A 118 -9.46 8.33 -15.36
C MET A 118 -9.69 7.86 -16.81
N VAL A 119 -8.62 7.66 -17.58
CA VAL A 119 -8.69 7.18 -18.98
C VAL A 119 -9.36 5.81 -19.05
N VAL A 120 -8.93 4.88 -18.20
CA VAL A 120 -9.47 3.51 -18.19
C VAL A 120 -10.92 3.49 -17.70
N ALA A 121 -11.26 4.30 -16.68
CA ALA A 121 -12.64 4.42 -16.22
C ALA A 121 -13.53 4.93 -17.36
N VAL A 122 -13.21 6.08 -17.98
CA VAL A 122 -14.01 6.61 -19.09
C VAL A 122 -14.11 5.61 -20.25
N ALA A 123 -13.03 4.93 -20.62
CA ALA A 123 -13.04 3.94 -21.70
C ALA A 123 -13.97 2.74 -21.41
N LEU A 124 -14.04 2.28 -20.16
CA LEU A 124 -14.85 1.12 -19.77
C LEU A 124 -16.29 1.49 -19.39
N THR A 125 -16.49 2.68 -18.82
CA THR A 125 -17.77 3.09 -18.22
C THR A 125 -18.47 4.22 -18.96
N GLY A 126 -17.82 4.84 -19.95
CA GLY A 126 -18.34 5.97 -20.73
C GLY A 126 -18.36 7.31 -19.99
N ASN A 127 -18.31 7.31 -18.66
CA ASN A 127 -18.23 8.52 -17.83
C ASN A 127 -17.67 8.21 -16.43
N VAL A 128 -17.13 9.22 -15.75
CA VAL A 128 -16.71 9.18 -14.34
C VAL A 128 -17.89 9.57 -13.44
N GLY A 129 -18.22 8.73 -12.45
CA GLY A 129 -19.14 9.08 -11.35
C GLY A 129 -20.57 8.53 -11.41
N GLN A 130 -20.90 7.58 -12.29
CA GLN A 130 -22.29 7.10 -12.48
C GLN A 130 -22.45 5.56 -12.36
N ARG A 131 -21.52 4.85 -11.71
CA ARG A 131 -21.57 3.37 -11.65
C ARG A 131 -21.22 2.78 -10.28
N GLY A 132 -21.72 1.58 -10.02
CA GLY A 132 -21.54 0.87 -8.75
C GLY A 132 -20.16 0.26 -8.54
N LEU A 133 -19.91 -0.25 -7.32
CA LEU A 133 -18.61 -0.76 -6.85
C LEU A 133 -17.93 -1.77 -7.79
N GLY A 134 -18.69 -2.67 -8.42
CA GLY A 134 -18.13 -3.67 -9.34
C GLY A 134 -17.40 -3.05 -10.53
N SER A 135 -17.93 -1.95 -11.08
CA SER A 135 -17.29 -1.23 -12.19
C SER A 135 -16.01 -0.50 -11.74
N ALA A 136 -15.98 0.02 -10.51
CA ALA A 136 -14.80 0.64 -9.93
C ALA A 136 -13.67 -0.38 -9.74
N TYR A 137 -14.01 -1.59 -9.25
CA TYR A 137 -13.04 -2.68 -9.15
C TYR A 137 -12.53 -3.13 -10.52
N ALA A 138 -13.42 -3.26 -11.52
CA ALA A 138 -13.03 -3.63 -12.87
C ALA A 138 -12.11 -2.58 -13.52
N ALA A 139 -12.44 -1.29 -13.38
CA ALA A 139 -11.61 -0.20 -13.88
C ALA A 139 -10.25 -0.15 -13.18
N THR A 140 -10.21 -0.40 -11.87
CA THR A 140 -8.95 -0.48 -11.11
C THR A 140 -8.09 -1.64 -11.60
N ALA A 141 -8.67 -2.83 -11.77
CA ALA A 141 -7.94 -4.00 -12.28
C ALA A 141 -7.39 -3.75 -13.69
N ALA A 142 -8.19 -3.15 -14.58
CA ALA A 142 -7.77 -2.79 -15.92
C ALA A 142 -6.66 -1.74 -15.91
N ALA A 143 -6.75 -0.72 -15.04
CA ALA A 143 -5.71 0.30 -14.90
C ALA A 143 -4.39 -0.31 -14.41
N LEU A 144 -4.43 -1.24 -13.45
CA LEU A 144 -3.23 -1.96 -13.01
C LEU A 144 -2.59 -2.72 -14.19
N VAL A 145 -3.37 -3.51 -14.93
CA VAL A 145 -2.88 -4.26 -16.09
C VAL A 145 -2.27 -3.33 -17.15
N ALA A 146 -2.92 -2.20 -17.44
CA ALA A 146 -2.43 -1.21 -18.41
C ALA A 146 -1.15 -0.49 -17.95
N LEU A 147 -1.03 -0.19 -16.65
CA LEU A 147 0.14 0.49 -16.09
C LEU A 147 1.34 -0.46 -15.90
N TYR A 148 1.11 -1.77 -15.84
CA TYR A 148 2.17 -2.77 -15.66
C TYR A 148 3.29 -2.67 -16.71
N PRO A 149 3.03 -2.69 -18.04
CA PRO A 149 4.08 -2.55 -19.04
C PRO A 149 4.85 -1.23 -18.90
N LEU A 150 4.16 -0.12 -18.60
CA LEU A 150 4.79 1.18 -18.39
C LEU A 150 5.76 1.17 -17.21
N CYS A 151 5.33 0.61 -16.07
CA CYS A 151 6.18 0.45 -14.89
C CYS A 151 7.38 -0.46 -15.18
N THR A 152 7.20 -1.54 -15.94
CA THR A 152 8.34 -2.41 -16.32
C THR A 152 9.34 -1.71 -17.25
N ALA A 153 8.85 -0.88 -18.17
CA ALA A 153 9.70 -0.08 -19.07
C ALA A 153 10.47 0.98 -18.27
N TRP A 154 9.80 1.70 -17.38
CA TRP A 154 10.42 2.68 -16.48
C TRP A 154 11.52 2.04 -15.62
N ARG A 155 11.23 0.88 -15.03
CA ARG A 155 12.21 0.12 -14.25
C ARG A 155 13.46 -0.23 -15.06
N ARG A 156 13.28 -0.68 -16.32
CA ARG A 156 14.42 -0.99 -17.22
C ARG A 156 15.24 0.25 -17.52
N TYR A 157 14.56 1.36 -17.80
CA TYR A 157 15.20 2.65 -18.05
C TYR A 157 16.03 3.14 -16.86
N LYS A 158 15.46 3.10 -15.65
CA LYS A 158 16.13 3.49 -14.39
C LYS A 158 17.39 2.65 -14.13
N ARG A 159 17.34 1.35 -14.41
CA ARG A 159 18.51 0.45 -14.28
C ARG A 159 19.59 0.71 -15.32
N ALA A 160 19.22 1.16 -16.52
CA ALA A 160 20.17 1.51 -17.57
C ALA A 160 20.86 2.87 -17.36
N HIS A 161 20.25 3.77 -16.58
CA HIS A 161 20.76 5.14 -16.35
C HIS A 161 21.01 5.43 -14.86
N PRO A 162 21.96 4.74 -14.20
CA PRO A 162 22.23 4.87 -12.76
C PRO A 162 22.88 6.21 -12.34
N ARG A 163 23.12 7.13 -13.27
CA ARG A 163 23.62 8.49 -12.98
C ARG A 163 22.66 9.59 -13.44
N GLY A 164 21.47 9.23 -13.92
CA GLY A 164 20.49 10.18 -14.42
C GLY A 164 19.53 10.67 -13.35
N PHE A 165 18.80 11.76 -13.65
CA PHE A 165 17.74 12.30 -12.79
C PHE A 165 16.65 11.26 -12.44
N ALA A 166 16.43 10.28 -13.32
CA ALA A 166 15.48 9.19 -13.12
C ALA A 166 15.79 8.26 -11.93
N GLN A 167 16.94 8.41 -11.26
CA GLN A 167 17.19 7.71 -10.00
C GLN A 167 16.35 8.30 -8.84
N TYR A 168 16.11 9.61 -8.88
CA TYR A 168 15.37 10.36 -7.86
C TYR A 168 13.85 10.31 -8.04
N VAL A 169 13.38 9.77 -9.16
CA VAL A 169 11.97 9.55 -9.51
C VAL A 169 11.65 8.06 -9.51
#